data_AF-A0A4S8K8M5-F1
#
_entry.id   AF-A0A4S8K8M5-F1
#
_cell.length_a   1.000
_cell.length_b   1.000
_cell.length_c   1.000
_cell.angle_alpha   90.00
_cell.angle_beta   90.00
_cell.angle_gamma   90.00
#
_symmetry.space_group_name_H-M   'P 1'
#
loop_
_entity.id
_entity.type
_entity.pdbx_description
1 polymer ?
#
loop_
_entity_poly.entity_id
_entity_poly.type
_entity_poly.pdbx_seq_one_letter_code
_entity_poly.pdbx_strand_id
1 'polypeptide(L)'
;MEYQQKVNCVKTSESIEEIMKESLRIFWEFVKADEDATPWILRGFIGSHAELQDPSDFDLMEVVRSDLHKKEKKLREMLGTGNCIINKLKKPKEDRSNQDLFFSKVDLKLVGRVLRMSKVETDQLVWCRRKLSNIKFVERRICREPSFLLFPC
;
A
#
# COMPACT_ATOMS: atom_id res chain seq x y z
N MET A 1 21.95 0.90 43.98
CA MET A 1 21.38 1.65 42.84
C MET A 1 21.24 0.81 41.56
N GLU A 2 22.15 -0.14 41.25
CA GLU A 2 22.05 -0.98 40.03
C GLU A 2 20.83 -1.92 39.96
N TYR A 3 20.33 -2.41 41.11
CA TYR A 3 19.17 -3.30 41.15
C TYR A 3 17.85 -2.60 40.74
N GLN A 4 17.67 -1.32 41.07
CA GLN A 4 16.51 -0.54 40.65
C GLN A 4 16.57 -0.15 39.16
N GLN A 5 17.78 0.04 38.61
CA GLN A 5 17.98 0.29 37.18
C GLN A 5 17.63 -0.95 36.34
N LYS A 6 18.01 -2.15 36.80
CA LYS A 6 17.68 -3.43 36.14
C LYS A 6 16.17 -3.74 36.15
N VAL A 7 15.49 -3.49 37.27
CA VAL A 7 14.04 -3.74 37.40
C VAL A 7 13.22 -2.77 36.54
N ASN A 8 13.66 -1.54 36.35
CA ASN A 8 13.01 -0.59 35.43
C ASN A 8 13.26 -0.94 33.95
N CYS A 9 14.42 -1.50 33.61
CA CYS A 9 14.77 -1.95 32.25
C CYS A 9 13.99 -3.21 31.82
N VAL A 10 13.77 -4.16 32.75
CA VAL A 10 12.98 -5.37 32.48
C VAL A 10 11.49 -5.04 32.30
N LYS A 11 10.94 -4.11 33.10
CA LYS A 11 9.55 -3.62 32.95
C LYS A 11 9.29 -2.89 31.63
N THR A 12 10.29 -2.21 31.08
CA THR A 12 10.17 -1.51 29.80
C THR A 12 10.23 -2.47 28.61
N SER A 13 11.03 -3.54 28.69
CA SER A 13 11.09 -4.56 27.63
C SER A 13 9.79 -5.36 27.50
N GLU A 14 9.23 -5.85 28.62
CA GLU A 14 7.97 -6.59 28.62
C GLU A 14 6.80 -5.69 28.16
N SER A 15 6.81 -4.42 28.57
CA SER A 15 5.82 -3.43 28.09
C SER A 15 5.94 -3.15 26.60
N ILE A 16 7.14 -3.06 26.03
CA ILE A 16 7.34 -2.84 24.59
C ILE A 16 6.89 -4.08 23.81
N GLU A 17 7.19 -5.28 24.31
CA GLU A 17 6.77 -6.53 23.68
C GLU A 17 5.24 -6.61 23.60
N GLU A 18 4.53 -6.29 24.68
CA GLU A 18 3.06 -6.26 24.69
C GLU A 18 2.50 -5.18 23.76
N ILE A 19 3.11 -3.98 23.72
CA ILE A 19 2.72 -2.93 22.76
C ILE A 19 2.90 -3.41 21.32
N MET A 20 4.00 -4.10 21.01
CA MET A 20 4.24 -4.63 19.67
C MET A 20 3.28 -5.75 19.30
N LYS A 21 3.01 -6.69 20.21
CA LYS A 21 2.02 -7.75 20.01
C LYS A 21 0.64 -7.17 19.72
N GLU A 22 0.23 -6.17 20.49
CA GLU A 22 -1.06 -5.52 20.30
C GLU A 22 -1.11 -4.70 19.01
N SER A 23 -0.03 -3.98 18.67
CA SER A 23 0.09 -3.28 17.39
C SER A 23 -0.02 -4.23 16.20
N LEU A 24 0.60 -5.42 16.28
CA LEU A 24 0.51 -6.45 15.25
C LEU A 24 -0.89 -7.07 15.16
N ARG A 25 -1.55 -7.30 16.31
CA ARG A 25 -2.94 -7.79 16.36
C ARG A 25 -3.89 -6.81 15.68
N ILE A 26 -3.85 -5.54 16.06
CA ILE A 26 -4.68 -4.48 15.47
C ILE A 26 -4.40 -4.36 13.98
N PHE A 27 -3.12 -4.36 13.59
CA PHE A 27 -2.74 -4.33 12.17
C PHE A 27 -3.28 -5.55 11.41
N TRP A 28 -3.22 -6.74 12.00
CA TRP A 28 -3.74 -7.96 11.39
C TRP A 28 -5.26 -7.93 11.20
N GLU A 29 -6.00 -7.46 12.21
CA GLU A 29 -7.45 -7.28 12.11
C GLU A 29 -7.81 -6.27 11.01
N PHE A 30 -7.04 -5.18 10.89
CA PHE A 30 -7.18 -4.23 9.79
C PHE A 30 -6.92 -4.88 8.42
N VAL A 31 -5.85 -5.67 8.28
CA VAL A 31 -5.51 -6.36 7.03
C VAL A 31 -6.61 -7.34 6.63
N LYS A 32 -7.12 -8.14 7.57
CA LYS A 32 -8.24 -9.07 7.31
C LYS A 32 -9.48 -8.34 6.81
N ALA A 33 -9.86 -7.25 7.47
CA ALA A 33 -11.01 -6.46 7.07
C ALA A 33 -10.89 -5.86 5.66
N ASP A 34 -9.66 -5.53 5.20
CA ASP A 34 -9.44 -5.05 3.81
C ASP A 34 -9.42 -6.19 2.77
N GLU A 35 -8.98 -7.39 3.16
CA GLU A 35 -8.92 -8.57 2.29
C GLU A 35 -10.31 -9.16 2.01
N ASP A 36 -11.17 -9.27 3.04
CA ASP A 36 -12.57 -9.70 2.94
C ASP A 36 -13.44 -8.73 2.11
N ALA A 37 -12.90 -7.52 1.86
CA ALA A 37 -13.37 -6.47 0.96
C ALA A 37 -13.93 -6.93 -0.39
N THR A 38 -13.16 -7.75 -1.13
CA THR A 38 -13.51 -8.32 -2.45
C THR A 38 -12.31 -9.11 -3.01
N PRO A 39 -12.49 -10.30 -3.61
CA PRO A 39 -11.49 -10.93 -4.47
C PRO A 39 -11.01 -9.95 -5.54
N TRP A 40 -9.69 -9.86 -5.76
CA TRP A 40 -9.06 -8.89 -6.69
C TRP A 40 -9.73 -8.86 -8.08
N ILE A 41 -10.24 -10.02 -8.54
CA ILE A 41 -10.88 -10.23 -9.84
C ILE A 41 -12.19 -9.43 -9.99
N LEU A 42 -12.89 -9.13 -8.88
CA LEU A 42 -14.17 -8.40 -8.88
C LEU A 42 -13.99 -6.88 -8.73
N ARG A 43 -12.80 -6.38 -8.38
CA ARG A 43 -12.53 -4.95 -8.19
C ARG A 43 -12.62 -4.10 -9.47
N GLY A 44 -12.58 -4.73 -10.64
CA GLY A 44 -12.80 -4.06 -11.93
C GLY A 44 -14.27 -3.95 -12.35
N PHE A 45 -15.19 -4.61 -11.63
CA PHE A 45 -16.61 -4.70 -12.00
C PHE A 45 -17.56 -4.22 -10.91
N ILE A 46 -17.20 -4.37 -9.64
CA ILE A 46 -18.03 -3.92 -8.52
C ILE A 46 -17.42 -2.62 -8.02
N GLY A 47 -17.76 -1.54 -8.74
CA GLY A 47 -17.63 -0.21 -8.19
C GLY A 47 -18.49 -0.14 -6.94
N SER A 48 -17.86 -0.18 -5.75
CA SER A 48 -18.41 0.62 -4.67
C SER A 48 -18.40 2.04 -5.23
N HIS A 49 -19.57 2.53 -5.65
CA HIS A 49 -19.73 3.91 -6.05
C HIS A 49 -19.48 4.75 -4.80
N ALA A 50 -18.20 5.00 -4.52
CA ALA A 50 -17.76 6.01 -3.59
C ALA A 50 -18.52 7.27 -3.98
N GLU A 51 -19.31 7.78 -3.05
CA GLU A 51 -20.05 9.01 -3.28
C GLU A 51 -19.02 10.14 -3.37
N LEU A 52 -18.98 10.81 -4.52
CA LEU A 52 -18.14 11.98 -4.67
C LEU A 52 -18.76 13.11 -3.88
N GLN A 53 -17.95 13.79 -3.08
CA GLN A 53 -18.40 14.99 -2.39
C GLN A 53 -18.74 16.10 -3.38
N ASP A 54 -17.93 16.25 -4.42
CA ASP A 54 -18.16 17.17 -5.53
C ASP A 54 -18.45 16.37 -6.81
N PRO A 55 -19.65 16.48 -7.41
CA PRO A 55 -19.97 15.81 -8.66
C PRO A 55 -19.04 16.16 -9.84
N SER A 56 -18.37 17.32 -9.80
CA SER A 56 -17.43 17.74 -10.84
C SER A 56 -16.13 16.93 -10.85
N ASP A 57 -15.83 16.22 -9.77
CA ASP A 57 -14.65 15.37 -9.65
C ASP A 57 -14.80 14.01 -10.34
N PHE A 58 -15.95 13.73 -10.97
CA PHE A 58 -16.22 12.46 -11.63
C PHE A 58 -15.15 12.09 -12.66
N ASP A 59 -14.80 13.03 -13.54
CA ASP A 59 -13.78 12.81 -14.56
C ASP A 59 -12.41 12.52 -13.94
N LEU A 60 -12.05 13.23 -12.87
CA LEU A 60 -10.81 13.01 -12.13
C LEU A 60 -10.80 11.62 -11.48
N MET A 61 -11.92 11.19 -10.91
CA MET A 61 -12.07 9.88 -10.30
C MET A 61 -11.86 8.74 -11.33
N GLU A 62 -12.47 8.85 -12.51
CA GLU A 62 -12.32 7.87 -13.58
C GLU A 62 -10.88 7.80 -14.11
N VAL A 63 -10.22 8.96 -14.25
CA VAL A 63 -8.78 9.02 -14.61
C VAL A 63 -7.94 8.29 -13.56
N VAL A 64 -8.17 8.55 -12.27
CA VAL A 64 -7.43 7.93 -11.17
C VAL A 64 -7.68 6.41 -11.10
N ARG A 65 -8.92 5.95 -11.26
CA ARG A 65 -9.26 4.52 -11.32
C ARG A 65 -8.58 3.82 -12.48
N SER A 66 -8.62 4.43 -13.67
CA SER A 66 -7.97 3.88 -14.88
C SER A 66 -6.46 3.74 -14.68
N ASP A 67 -5.81 4.77 -14.12
CA ASP A 67 -4.37 4.74 -13.87
C ASP A 67 -4.00 3.70 -12.79
N LEU A 68 -4.77 3.61 -11.71
CA LEU A 68 -4.60 2.57 -10.68
C LEU A 68 -4.66 1.17 -11.30
N HIS A 69 -5.71 0.86 -12.07
CA HIS A 69 -5.87 -0.44 -12.71
C HIS A 69 -4.74 -0.77 -13.69
N LYS A 70 -4.29 0.20 -14.49
CA LYS A 70 -3.15 0.03 -15.41
C LYS A 70 -1.87 -0.31 -14.65
N LYS A 71 -1.58 0.38 -13.54
CA LYS A 71 -0.38 0.15 -12.73
C LYS A 71 -0.43 -1.17 -11.95
N GLU A 72 -1.59 -1.54 -11.40
CA GLU A 72 -1.80 -2.85 -10.78
C GLU A 72 -1.58 -3.99 -11.77
N LYS A 73 -2.12 -3.88 -12.99
CA LYS A 73 -1.91 -4.86 -14.06
C LYS A 73 -0.44 -4.98 -14.41
N LYS A 74 0.25 -3.86 -14.63
CA LYS A 74 1.69 -3.85 -14.97
C LYS A 74 2.55 -4.43 -13.84
N LEU A 75 2.23 -4.13 -12.59
CA LEU A 75 2.88 -4.71 -11.42
C LEU A 75 2.72 -6.24 -11.38
N ARG A 76 1.50 -6.73 -11.63
CA ARG A 76 1.22 -8.17 -11.71
C ARG A 76 1.96 -8.85 -12.86
N GLU A 77 2.04 -8.24 -14.03
CA GLU A 77 2.77 -8.81 -15.18
C GLU A 77 4.26 -8.99 -14.88
N MET A 78 4.88 -8.03 -14.18
CA MET A 78 6.28 -8.17 -13.76
C MET A 78 6.48 -9.24 -12.67
N LEU A 79 5.52 -9.41 -11.77
CA LEU A 79 5.55 -10.44 -10.73
C LEU A 79 5.20 -11.84 -11.27
N GLY A 80 4.22 -11.93 -12.17
CA GLY A 80 3.68 -13.16 -12.77
C GLY A 80 4.59 -13.77 -13.83
N THR A 81 5.46 -12.97 -14.46
CA THR A 81 6.58 -13.47 -15.27
C THR A 81 7.68 -14.12 -14.39
N GLY A 82 7.52 -14.13 -13.06
CA GLY A 82 8.50 -14.54 -12.07
C GLY A 82 8.32 -15.93 -11.45
N ASN A 83 7.41 -16.79 -11.94
CA ASN A 83 7.23 -18.15 -11.41
C ASN A 83 8.39 -19.13 -11.68
N CYS A 84 9.54 -18.68 -12.22
CA CYS A 84 10.79 -19.40 -12.03
C CYS A 84 11.37 -19.09 -10.65
N ILE A 85 10.81 -19.75 -9.63
CA ILE A 85 11.34 -19.82 -8.25
C ILE A 85 12.85 -20.17 -8.25
N ILE A 86 13.31 -20.88 -9.28
CA ILE A 86 14.69 -21.32 -9.49
C ILE A 86 15.67 -20.14 -9.79
N ASN A 87 15.21 -19.02 -10.36
CA ASN A 87 16.09 -17.93 -10.77
C ASN A 87 16.34 -16.87 -9.68
N LYS A 88 15.48 -16.79 -8.64
CA LYS A 88 15.65 -15.84 -7.53
C LYS A 88 16.55 -16.35 -6.40
N LEU A 89 16.79 -17.66 -6.33
CA LEU A 89 17.74 -18.26 -5.38
C LEU A 89 19.23 -18.03 -5.75
N LYS A 90 19.53 -17.44 -6.92
CA LYS A 90 20.91 -17.30 -7.41
C LYS A 90 21.56 -15.93 -7.26
N LYS A 91 20.90 -14.90 -6.71
CA LYS A 91 21.58 -13.60 -6.46
C LYS A 91 21.09 -12.92 -5.18
N PRO A 92 21.93 -12.80 -4.14
CA PRO A 92 21.71 -11.82 -3.10
C PRO A 92 22.09 -10.46 -3.69
N LYS A 93 21.15 -9.83 -4.40
CA LYS A 93 21.19 -8.39 -4.59
C LYS A 93 20.04 -7.81 -3.79
N GLU A 94 20.40 -7.33 -2.62
CA GLU A 94 19.69 -6.29 -1.89
C GLU A 94 19.71 -5.01 -2.75
N ASP A 95 18.99 -5.06 -3.86
CA ASP A 95 18.93 -3.99 -4.86
C ASP A 95 17.70 -3.14 -4.52
N ARG A 96 17.85 -1.81 -4.47
CA ARG A 96 16.75 -0.83 -4.29
C ARG A 96 15.45 -1.19 -5.03
N SER A 97 15.57 -1.89 -6.16
CA SER A 97 14.46 -2.45 -6.93
C SER A 97 13.46 -3.29 -6.11
N ASN A 98 13.88 -4.02 -5.07
CA ASN A 98 12.97 -4.79 -4.21
C ASN A 98 12.19 -3.87 -3.25
N GLN A 99 12.84 -2.81 -2.76
CA GLN A 99 12.24 -1.81 -1.88
C GLN A 99 11.21 -0.95 -2.65
N ASP A 100 11.57 -0.47 -3.84
CA ASP A 100 10.66 0.28 -4.71
C ASP A 100 9.45 -0.55 -5.14
N LEU A 101 9.66 -1.85 -5.41
CA LEU A 101 8.60 -2.81 -5.69
C LEU A 101 7.64 -2.94 -4.50
N PHE A 102 8.19 -3.13 -3.30
CA PHE A 102 7.41 -3.26 -2.07
C PHE A 102 6.58 -2.00 -1.81
N PHE A 103 7.21 -0.82 -1.80
CA PHE A 103 6.51 0.43 -1.54
C PHE A 103 5.52 0.81 -2.64
N SER A 104 5.80 0.46 -3.90
CA SER A 104 4.82 0.65 -4.97
C SER A 104 3.60 -0.23 -4.77
N LYS A 105 3.77 -1.48 -4.31
CA LYS A 105 2.63 -2.35 -3.97
C LYS A 105 1.79 -1.76 -2.83
N VAL A 106 2.45 -1.22 -1.81
CA VAL A 106 1.78 -0.54 -0.69
C VAL A 106 1.02 0.69 -1.18
N ASP A 107 1.65 1.57 -1.96
CA ASP A 107 1.03 2.78 -2.49
C ASP A 107 -0.20 2.48 -3.36
N LEU A 108 -0.13 1.49 -4.26
CA LEU A 108 -1.29 1.09 -5.07
C LEU A 108 -2.44 0.58 -4.19
N LYS A 109 -2.14 -0.20 -3.14
CA LYS A 109 -3.15 -0.68 -2.18
C LYS A 109 -3.80 0.46 -1.41
N LEU A 110 -3.00 1.44 -0.97
CA LEU A 110 -3.49 2.62 -0.28
C LEU A 110 -4.41 3.46 -1.18
N VAL A 111 -3.99 3.76 -2.40
CA VAL A 111 -4.83 4.47 -3.38
C VAL A 111 -6.13 3.71 -3.63
N GLY A 112 -6.05 2.39 -3.84
CA GLY A 112 -7.25 1.57 -3.99
C GLY A 112 -8.17 1.62 -2.78
N ARG A 113 -7.64 1.70 -1.56
CA ARG A 113 -8.45 1.81 -0.34
C ARG A 113 -9.18 3.15 -0.25
N VAL A 114 -8.49 4.24 -0.57
CA VAL A 114 -9.07 5.60 -0.60
C VAL A 114 -10.23 5.66 -1.59
N LEU A 115 -10.08 5.10 -2.79
CA LEU A 115 -11.15 5.04 -3.79
C LEU A 115 -12.35 4.16 -3.40
N ARG A 116 -12.22 3.33 -2.35
CA ARG A 116 -13.29 2.50 -1.77
C ARG A 116 -13.89 3.08 -0.49
N MET A 117 -13.50 4.29 -0.10
CA MET A 117 -14.16 4.97 1.02
C MET A 117 -15.60 5.28 0.64
N SER A 118 -16.51 5.37 1.62
CA SER A 118 -17.92 5.66 1.35
C SER A 118 -18.10 7.03 0.70
N LYS A 119 -17.25 7.99 1.06
CA LYS A 119 -17.19 9.33 0.51
C LYS A 119 -15.76 9.69 0.14
N VAL A 120 -15.56 10.29 -1.03
CA VAL A 120 -14.24 10.71 -1.53
C VAL A 120 -14.25 12.20 -1.82
N GLU A 121 -13.28 12.91 -1.25
CA GLU A 121 -13.11 14.36 -1.40
C GLU A 121 -12.08 14.69 -2.49
N THR A 122 -12.10 15.91 -3.01
CA THR A 122 -11.20 16.37 -4.08
C THR A 122 -9.73 16.20 -3.70
N ASP A 123 -9.34 16.58 -2.48
CA ASP A 123 -7.95 16.47 -2.00
C ASP A 123 -7.47 15.02 -1.95
N GLN A 124 -8.38 14.09 -1.65
CA GLN A 124 -8.11 12.65 -1.65
C GLN A 124 -7.83 12.14 -3.08
N LEU A 125 -8.58 12.64 -4.09
CA LEU A 125 -8.34 12.32 -5.50
C LEU A 125 -7.05 12.94 -6.03
N VAL A 126 -6.76 14.19 -5.65
CA VAL A 126 -5.50 14.86 -5.99
C VAL A 126 -4.31 14.12 -5.38
N TRP A 127 -4.43 13.69 -4.12
CA TRP A 127 -3.43 12.86 -3.47
C TRP A 127 -3.26 11.52 -4.20
N CYS A 128 -4.36 10.83 -4.54
CA CYS A 128 -4.32 9.58 -5.29
C CYS A 128 -3.56 9.76 -6.61
N ARG A 129 -3.90 10.81 -7.39
CA ARG A 129 -3.22 11.13 -8.65
C ARG A 129 -1.73 11.35 -8.45
N ARG A 130 -1.33 12.14 -7.45
CA ARG A 130 0.08 12.40 -7.12
C ARG A 130 0.80 11.13 -6.69
N LYS A 131 0.16 10.30 -5.87
CA LYS A 131 0.73 9.04 -5.38
C LYS A 131 1.00 8.08 -6.55
N LEU A 132 0.06 7.97 -7.49
CA LEU A 132 0.22 7.15 -8.68
C LEU A 132 1.31 7.72 -9.61
N SER A 133 1.40 9.05 -9.79
CA SER A 133 2.43 9.65 -10.66
C SER A 133 3.87 9.38 -10.19
N ASN A 134 4.06 9.17 -8.88
CA ASN A 134 5.37 8.84 -8.32
C ASN A 134 5.84 7.42 -8.66
N ILE A 135 4.96 6.55 -9.16
CA ILE A 135 5.28 5.18 -9.54
C ILE A 135 5.48 5.11 -11.05
N LYS A 136 6.74 5.01 -11.49
CA LYS A 136 7.10 4.92 -12.90
C LYS A 136 7.58 3.51 -13.22
N PHE A 137 7.17 3.02 -14.37
CA PHE A 137 7.57 1.70 -14.86
C PHE A 137 8.43 1.88 -16.11
N VAL A 138 9.74 1.74 -15.95
CA VAL A 138 10.73 1.90 -17.02
C VAL A 138 11.25 0.52 -17.40
N GLU A 139 10.97 0.09 -18.62
CA GLU A 139 11.27 -1.27 -19.11
C GLU A 139 10.72 -2.37 -18.18
N ARG A 140 11.60 -3.09 -17.47
CA ARG A 140 11.29 -4.15 -16.49
C ARG A 140 11.56 -3.73 -15.04
N ARG A 141 11.74 -2.42 -14.78
CA ARG A 141 12.02 -1.89 -13.45
C ARG A 141 10.93 -0.92 -12.99
N ILE A 142 10.80 -0.85 -11.67
CA ILE A 142 9.96 0.13 -10.98
C ILE A 142 10.88 1.21 -10.45
N CYS A 143 10.52 2.46 -10.71
CA CYS A 143 11.13 3.62 -10.10
C CYS A 143 10.05 4.34 -9.30
N ARG A 144 10.30 4.54 -8.01
CA ARG A 144 9.39 5.23 -7.12
C ARG A 144 10.04 6.50 -6.60
N GLU A 145 9.39 7.64 -6.81
CA GLU A 145 9.80 8.88 -6.16
C GLU A 145 9.37 8.83 -4.68
N PRO A 146 10.29 9.05 -3.72
CA PRO A 146 9.95 9.08 -2.31
C PRO A 146 8.86 10.11 -2.02
N SER A 147 7.86 9.72 -1.24
CA SER A 147 6.84 10.64 -0.73
C SER A 147 6.65 10.38 0.76
N PHE A 148 6.83 11.44 1.55
CA PHE A 148 6.66 11.41 3.00
C PHE A 148 5.18 11.44 3.42
N LEU A 149 4.29 11.86 2.53
CA LEU A 149 2.84 11.88 2.78
C LEU A 149 2.28 10.48 2.50
N LEU A 150 2.24 9.65 3.54
CA LEU A 150 1.70 8.29 3.49
C LEU A 150 0.19 8.27 3.29
N PHE A 151 -0.50 9.34 3.69
CA PHE A 151 -1.93 9.48 3.62
C PHE A 151 -2.32 10.84 3.02
N PRO A 152 -3.49 10.92 2.39
CA PRO A 152 -4.08 12.18 1.95
C PRO A 152 -4.29 13.12 3.15
N CYS A 153 -4.06 14.42 2.93
CA CYS A 153 -4.19 15.48 3.92
C CYS A 153 -5.45 16.28 3.64
#